data_AF-A0A1Q5ML30-F1
#
_entry.id   AF-A0A1Q5ML30-F1
#
_cell.length_a   1.000
_cell.length_b   1.000
_cell.length_c   1.000
_cell.angle_alpha   90.00
_cell.angle_beta   90.00
_cell.angle_gamma   90.00
#
_symmetry.space_group_name_H-M   'P 1'
#
loop_
_entity.id
_entity.type
_entity.pdbx_description
1 polymer ?
#
loop_
_entity_poly.entity_id
_entity_poly.type
_entity_poly.pdbx_seq_one_letter_code
_entity_poly.pdbx_strand_id
1 'polypeptide(L)'
;MASLPNLPADTQTRADALREALATRVVVADGAMGTMLQAQDPSMEDFQQLEGCNEVLNVTRPDIVRTVHEAYFSVGVDCVETNTFGANFAALAEYDIADRNFELSEAGARIAREVADEYTAASGQQRWVLGSMGPGTKLPTLGHITYGQIRDAYQVNAEGLLSGGADALLVETTQDLLQTKSSVIGARRAMEALGVSVPLICSVTVETTGTMLLGSEIGAALTALEPLGIDMIGLNCATGPAEMSEHLRYLARNARIPLSCMPNAGLPVLGKDGAHYPLGAVELADAQETFVREYGLSLVGGCCGTTPEHLRQVVERVRGAAVTGRSPQPEPGAASLYQSVPFRQDTAYMAIGERTNANGSKKFREAMLEGRWDDCVEMARDQIREGAHMLDLCVDYVGRDGVADMEELAGRFATASTLPIVLDSTEVPVIRAGLEKLGGRAVINSVNYEDGDGPQSRFAKVTALAREHGAALIALTIDEEGQA
;
A
#
# COMPACT_ATOMS: atom_id res chain seq x y z
N MET A 1 -3.35 -25.47 13.69
CA MET A 1 -3.63 -24.03 13.91
C MET A 1 -3.27 -23.74 15.36
N ALA A 2 -2.13 -23.09 15.59
CA ALA A 2 -1.89 -22.47 16.89
C ALA A 2 -3.04 -21.49 17.13
N SER A 3 -3.56 -21.41 18.35
CA SER A 3 -4.55 -20.38 18.70
C SER A 3 -3.93 -19.01 18.38
N LEU A 4 -4.63 -18.17 17.62
CA LEU A 4 -4.21 -16.80 17.40
C LEU A 4 -4.00 -16.12 18.77
N PRO A 5 -2.90 -15.38 18.96
CA PRO A 5 -2.62 -14.74 20.24
C PRO A 5 -3.68 -13.69 20.60
N ASN A 6 -3.84 -13.44 21.90
CA ASN A 6 -4.79 -12.45 22.39
C ASN A 6 -4.24 -11.04 22.19
N LEU A 7 -5.07 -10.14 21.67
CA LEU A 7 -4.77 -8.72 21.58
C LEU A 7 -4.71 -8.06 22.97
N PRO A 8 -3.95 -6.96 23.14
CA PRO A 8 -4.09 -6.09 24.31
C PRO A 8 -5.54 -5.57 24.45
N ALA A 9 -6.06 -5.55 25.68
CA ALA A 9 -7.49 -5.32 25.93
C ALA A 9 -8.01 -3.92 25.52
N ASP A 10 -7.12 -2.94 25.44
CA ASP A 10 -7.40 -1.53 25.13
C ASP A 10 -7.04 -1.12 23.70
N THR A 11 -6.56 -2.06 22.86
CA THR A 11 -6.15 -1.79 21.47
C THR A 11 -7.22 -1.03 20.68
N GLN A 12 -8.48 -1.47 20.73
CA GLN A 12 -9.56 -0.78 20.01
C GLN A 12 -9.75 0.66 20.49
N THR A 13 -9.64 0.91 21.80
CA THR A 13 -9.80 2.25 22.38
C THR A 13 -8.68 3.19 21.91
N ARG A 14 -7.43 2.70 21.88
CA ARG A 14 -6.28 3.50 21.40
C ARG A 14 -6.38 3.78 19.91
N ALA A 15 -6.81 2.79 19.12
CA ALA A 15 -7.04 2.94 17.68
C ALA A 15 -8.13 3.97 17.38
N ASP A 16 -9.24 3.96 18.12
CA ASP A 16 -10.31 4.95 17.97
C ASP A 16 -9.85 6.36 18.36
N ALA A 17 -9.05 6.48 19.43
CA ALA A 17 -8.41 7.75 19.80
C ALA A 17 -7.44 8.25 18.72
N LEU A 18 -6.73 7.35 18.02
CA LEU A 18 -5.88 7.74 16.89
C LEU A 18 -6.71 8.25 15.71
N ARG A 19 -7.83 7.58 15.37
CA ARG A 19 -8.76 8.05 14.32
C ARG A 19 -9.27 9.44 14.63
N GLU A 20 -9.68 9.68 15.88
CA GLU A 20 -10.14 11.00 16.32
C GLU A 20 -9.01 12.03 16.20
N ALA A 21 -7.81 11.71 16.65
CA ALA A 21 -6.66 12.60 16.55
C ALA A 21 -6.37 12.97 15.08
N LEU A 22 -6.28 11.99 14.19
CA LEU A 22 -6.05 12.19 12.74
C LEU A 22 -7.16 12.99 12.05
N ALA A 23 -8.40 12.93 12.56
CA ALA A 23 -9.52 13.69 12.01
C ALA A 23 -9.56 15.14 12.51
N THR A 24 -8.96 15.45 13.66
CA THR A 24 -9.17 16.72 14.37
C THR A 24 -7.92 17.59 14.46
N ARG A 25 -6.73 17.00 14.50
CA ARG A 25 -5.46 17.70 14.63
C ARG A 25 -4.34 17.03 13.82
N VAL A 26 -3.24 17.76 13.64
CA VAL A 26 -2.01 17.18 13.12
C VAL A 26 -1.40 16.25 14.17
N VAL A 27 -1.09 15.03 13.74
CA VAL A 27 -0.34 14.00 14.47
C VAL A 27 1.09 13.97 13.93
N VAL A 28 2.07 13.93 14.83
CA VAL A 28 3.49 13.87 14.45
C VAL A 28 4.04 12.46 14.72
N ALA A 29 4.46 11.76 13.66
CA ALA A 29 5.23 10.53 13.70
C ALA A 29 6.72 10.82 13.95
N ASP A 30 7.50 9.76 14.12
CA ASP A 30 8.93 9.80 14.34
C ASP A 30 9.72 9.98 13.04
N GLY A 31 11.01 9.63 13.11
CA GLY A 31 11.97 9.73 12.01
C GLY A 31 12.62 8.40 11.70
N ALA A 32 13.84 8.43 11.16
CA ALA A 32 14.53 7.22 10.74
C ALA A 32 14.89 6.24 11.88
N MET A 33 14.33 5.03 11.83
CA MET A 33 14.76 3.90 12.66
C MET A 33 16.16 3.38 12.29
N GLY A 34 16.37 3.06 11.01
CA GLY A 34 17.59 2.36 10.56
C GLY A 34 18.89 3.12 10.84
N THR A 35 18.94 4.42 10.55
CA THR A 35 20.14 5.23 10.82
C THR A 35 20.40 5.43 12.30
N MET A 36 19.35 5.45 13.14
CA MET A 36 19.48 5.55 14.59
C MET A 36 20.02 4.24 15.19
N LEU A 37 19.58 3.08 14.69
CA LEU A 37 20.13 1.78 15.07
C LEU A 37 21.60 1.63 14.66
N GLN A 38 21.95 2.02 13.43
CA GLN A 38 23.33 2.01 12.96
C GLN A 38 24.27 2.86 13.82
N ALA A 39 23.79 4.02 14.32
CA ALA A 39 24.57 4.89 15.20
C ALA A 39 24.90 4.28 16.57
N GLN A 40 24.20 3.21 16.98
CA GLN A 40 24.48 2.47 18.21
C GLN A 40 25.55 1.37 18.02
N ASP A 41 26.08 1.21 16.80
CA ASP A 41 27.14 0.26 16.44
C ASP A 41 26.89 -1.20 16.90
N PRO A 42 25.72 -1.81 16.58
CA PRO A 42 25.45 -3.20 16.91
C PRO A 42 26.45 -4.14 16.24
N SER A 43 26.94 -5.12 17.00
CA SER A 43 27.91 -6.09 16.53
C SER A 43 27.27 -7.18 15.65
N MET A 44 28.10 -7.93 14.92
CA MET A 44 27.64 -9.11 14.15
C MET A 44 26.97 -10.18 15.03
N GLU A 45 27.37 -10.31 16.30
CA GLU A 45 26.74 -11.22 17.25
C GLU A 45 25.32 -10.75 17.60
N ASP A 46 25.13 -9.43 17.79
CA ASP A 46 23.81 -8.83 18.01
C ASP A 46 22.86 -9.13 16.83
N PHE A 47 23.37 -9.12 15.59
CA PHE A 47 22.60 -9.51 14.41
C PHE A 47 22.43 -11.03 14.21
N GLN A 48 22.95 -11.89 15.09
CA GLN A 48 22.98 -13.34 14.88
C GLN A 48 23.68 -13.74 13.57
N GLN A 49 24.69 -12.99 13.14
CA GLN A 49 25.36 -13.11 11.83
C GLN A 49 24.49 -12.76 10.61
N LEU A 50 23.31 -12.16 10.82
CA LEU A 50 22.40 -11.69 9.77
C LEU A 50 22.56 -10.18 9.57
N GLU A 51 23.76 -9.76 9.14
CA GLU A 51 24.13 -8.35 9.00
C GLU A 51 23.09 -7.57 8.18
N GLY A 52 22.62 -6.44 8.71
CA GLY A 52 21.66 -5.58 8.03
C GLY A 52 20.18 -5.96 8.23
N CYS A 53 19.88 -7.13 8.83
CA CYS A 53 18.51 -7.46 9.25
C CYS A 53 18.19 -6.79 10.60
N ASN A 54 17.77 -5.53 10.55
CA ASN A 54 17.47 -4.73 11.74
C ASN A 54 16.36 -5.35 12.60
N GLU A 55 15.45 -6.12 11.99
CA GLU A 55 14.33 -6.74 12.68
C GLU A 55 14.79 -7.76 13.75
N VAL A 56 15.93 -8.42 13.54
CA VAL A 56 16.51 -9.37 14.51
C VAL A 56 16.82 -8.68 15.84
N LEU A 57 17.16 -7.39 15.80
CA LEU A 57 17.46 -6.60 16.99
C LEU A 57 16.24 -6.45 17.91
N ASN A 58 15.01 -6.63 17.41
CA ASN A 58 13.81 -6.68 18.26
C ASN A 58 13.88 -7.81 19.30
N VAL A 59 14.62 -8.88 19.02
CA VAL A 59 14.76 -10.04 19.90
C VAL A 59 16.11 -10.05 20.60
N THR A 60 17.19 -9.74 19.88
CA THR A 60 18.55 -9.85 20.42
C THR A 60 18.99 -8.63 21.21
N ARG A 61 18.56 -7.43 20.81
CA ARG A 61 18.91 -6.15 21.42
C ARG A 61 17.68 -5.25 21.57
N PRO A 62 16.65 -5.69 22.32
CA PRO A 62 15.48 -4.86 22.57
C PRO A 62 15.83 -3.54 23.28
N ASP A 63 16.96 -3.48 23.99
CA ASP A 63 17.49 -2.28 24.62
C ASP A 63 17.81 -1.18 23.60
N ILE A 64 18.49 -1.49 22.49
CA ILE A 64 18.85 -0.46 21.50
C ILE A 64 17.63 0.02 20.71
N VAL A 65 16.71 -0.88 20.35
CA VAL A 65 15.45 -0.52 19.69
C VAL A 65 14.62 0.40 20.59
N ARG A 66 14.50 0.06 21.87
CA ARG A 66 13.85 0.89 22.89
C ARG A 66 14.45 2.30 22.96
N THR A 67 15.79 2.43 22.96
CA THR A 67 16.42 3.77 23.01
C THR A 67 16.06 4.66 21.84
N VAL A 68 15.80 4.10 20.65
CA VAL A 68 15.38 4.88 19.48
C VAL A 68 13.97 5.46 19.69
N HIS A 69 13.03 4.64 20.16
CA HIS A 69 11.68 5.11 20.46
C HIS A 69 11.68 6.17 21.58
N GLU A 70 12.46 5.95 22.64
CA GLU A 70 12.62 6.91 23.73
C GLU A 70 13.18 8.25 23.22
N ALA A 71 14.17 8.21 22.33
CA ALA A 71 14.75 9.41 21.72
C ALA A 71 13.69 10.22 20.96
N TYR A 72 12.83 9.59 20.16
CA TYR A 72 11.77 10.30 19.44
C TYR A 72 10.63 10.78 20.36
N PHE A 73 10.17 9.95 21.31
CA PHE A 73 9.15 10.41 22.26
C PHE A 73 9.65 11.54 23.16
N SER A 74 10.94 11.59 23.49
CA SER A 74 11.54 12.67 24.29
C SER A 74 11.44 14.04 23.64
N VAL A 75 11.38 14.11 22.30
CA VAL A 75 11.20 15.36 21.55
C VAL A 75 9.73 15.66 21.24
N GLY A 76 8.82 14.84 21.73
CA GLY A 76 7.38 15.09 21.70
C GLY A 76 6.67 14.65 20.42
N VAL A 77 7.15 13.62 19.72
CA VAL A 77 6.31 12.98 18.69
C VAL A 77 5.08 12.34 19.35
N ASP A 78 3.98 12.27 18.63
CA ASP A 78 2.74 11.64 19.08
C ASP A 78 2.76 10.12 18.88
N CYS A 79 3.44 9.65 17.85
CA CYS A 79 3.54 8.24 17.52
C CYS A 79 4.93 7.86 16.99
N VAL A 80 5.25 6.57 17.09
CA VAL A 80 6.49 5.98 16.55
C VAL A 80 6.17 4.82 15.62
N GLU A 81 6.99 4.64 14.60
CA GLU A 81 6.98 3.48 13.73
C GLU A 81 7.75 2.31 14.38
N THR A 82 7.22 1.09 14.26
CA THR A 82 7.90 -0.12 14.76
C THR A 82 9.15 -0.45 13.95
N ASN A 83 10.16 -1.07 14.56
CA ASN A 83 11.34 -1.58 13.84
C ASN A 83 11.02 -2.88 13.07
N THR A 84 10.13 -2.80 12.08
CA THR A 84 9.55 -3.95 11.38
C THR A 84 9.44 -3.73 9.87
N PHE A 85 10.12 -2.72 9.33
CA PHE A 85 10.12 -2.41 7.90
C PHE A 85 10.47 -3.63 7.04
N GLY A 86 11.52 -4.36 7.42
CA GLY A 86 11.99 -5.59 6.79
C GLY A 86 11.31 -6.86 7.29
N ALA A 87 10.33 -6.78 8.20
CA ALA A 87 9.59 -7.94 8.71
C ALA A 87 8.53 -8.39 7.69
N ASN A 88 8.99 -8.79 6.51
CA ASN A 88 8.16 -9.28 5.42
C ASN A 88 8.85 -10.49 4.77
N PHE A 89 8.07 -11.34 4.09
CA PHE A 89 8.57 -12.62 3.58
C PHE A 89 9.73 -12.45 2.60
N ALA A 90 9.67 -11.50 1.68
CA ALA A 90 10.69 -11.33 0.66
C ALA A 90 12.05 -10.96 1.26
N ALA A 91 12.07 -10.03 2.22
CA ALA A 91 13.29 -9.61 2.90
C ALA A 91 13.83 -10.70 3.83
N LEU A 92 12.98 -11.30 4.68
CA LEU A 92 13.42 -12.34 5.62
C LEU A 92 13.86 -13.64 4.93
N ALA A 93 13.34 -13.92 3.73
CA ALA A 93 13.78 -15.06 2.92
C ALA A 93 15.23 -14.91 2.40
N GLU A 94 15.75 -13.70 2.26
CA GLU A 94 17.17 -13.48 1.90
C GLU A 94 18.14 -13.88 3.03
N TYR A 95 17.61 -13.98 4.26
CA TYR A 95 18.32 -14.39 5.47
C TYR A 95 17.94 -15.81 5.94
N ASP A 96 17.15 -16.56 5.15
CA ASP A 96 16.64 -17.89 5.49
C ASP A 96 15.84 -17.95 6.82
N ILE A 97 15.15 -16.85 7.18
CA ILE A 97 14.36 -16.73 8.42
C ILE A 97 12.92 -16.23 8.19
N ALA A 98 12.35 -16.52 7.02
CA ALA A 98 11.00 -16.11 6.66
C ALA A 98 9.91 -16.63 7.63
N ASP A 99 10.17 -17.73 8.34
CA ASP A 99 9.32 -18.30 9.38
C ASP A 99 9.26 -17.45 10.66
N ARG A 100 10.25 -16.57 10.87
CA ARG A 100 10.30 -15.64 12.02
C ARG A 100 9.49 -14.36 11.82
N ASN A 101 8.79 -14.21 10.69
CA ASN A 101 8.04 -13.00 10.37
C ASN A 101 7.09 -12.55 11.49
N PHE A 102 6.27 -13.46 12.02
CA PHE A 102 5.38 -13.16 13.13
C PHE A 102 6.15 -12.74 14.39
N GLU A 103 7.17 -13.51 14.79
CA GLU A 103 7.98 -13.28 16.00
C GLU A 103 8.63 -11.89 15.98
N LEU A 104 9.30 -11.54 14.88
CA LEU A 104 10.01 -10.27 14.76
C LEU A 104 9.05 -9.08 14.69
N SER A 105 7.88 -9.27 14.06
CA SER A 105 6.82 -8.25 13.99
C SER A 105 6.20 -7.98 15.36
N GLU A 106 5.86 -9.04 16.10
CA GLU A 106 5.30 -8.94 17.46
C GLU A 106 6.29 -8.29 18.42
N ALA A 107 7.56 -8.74 18.40
CA ALA A 107 8.59 -8.22 19.29
C ALA A 107 8.85 -6.71 19.02
N GLY A 108 8.91 -6.29 17.75
CA GLY A 108 9.10 -4.89 17.39
C GLY A 108 7.94 -4.00 17.84
N ALA A 109 6.70 -4.46 17.63
CA ALA A 109 5.50 -3.75 18.08
C ALA A 109 5.41 -3.67 19.61
N ARG A 110 5.75 -4.76 20.32
CA ARG A 110 5.74 -4.80 21.77
C ARG A 110 6.72 -3.81 22.40
N ILE A 111 7.95 -3.72 21.87
CA ILE A 111 8.94 -2.74 22.36
C ILE A 111 8.42 -1.32 22.21
N ALA A 112 7.90 -0.97 21.02
CA ALA A 112 7.34 0.35 20.76
C ALA A 112 6.16 0.67 21.69
N ARG A 113 5.28 -0.32 21.94
CA ARG A 113 4.12 -0.21 22.83
C ARG A 113 4.52 0.05 24.27
N GLU A 114 5.48 -0.72 24.80
CA GLU A 114 5.97 -0.53 26.17
C GLU A 114 6.49 0.90 26.39
N VAL A 115 7.30 1.42 25.45
CA VAL A 115 7.81 2.80 25.53
C VAL A 115 6.68 3.83 25.40
N ALA A 116 5.75 3.62 24.47
CA ALA A 116 4.61 4.51 24.29
C ALA A 116 3.72 4.58 25.54
N ASP A 117 3.53 3.46 26.24
CA ASP A 117 2.78 3.39 27.50
C ASP A 117 3.49 4.12 28.64
N GLU A 118 4.81 3.95 28.77
CA GLU A 118 5.63 4.67 29.74
C GLU A 118 5.54 6.20 29.55
N TYR A 119 5.65 6.68 28.30
CA TYR A 119 5.51 8.10 27.99
C TYR A 119 4.08 8.61 28.14
N THR A 120 3.08 7.78 27.85
CA THR A 120 1.67 8.10 28.09
C THR A 120 1.42 8.27 29.59
N ALA A 121 1.91 7.35 30.42
CA ALA A 121 1.78 7.41 31.87
C ALA A 121 2.52 8.62 32.47
N ALA A 122 3.72 8.94 31.96
CA ALA A 122 4.53 10.04 32.47
C ALA A 122 3.99 11.42 32.09
N SER A 123 3.42 11.57 30.88
CA SER A 123 2.97 12.87 30.36
C SER A 123 1.46 13.10 30.45
N GLY A 124 0.67 12.03 30.60
CA GLY A 124 -0.79 12.04 30.48
C GLY A 124 -1.31 12.22 29.04
N GLN A 125 -0.40 12.37 28.06
CA GLN A 125 -0.75 12.46 26.64
C GLN A 125 -0.65 11.08 26.01
N GLN A 126 -1.74 10.60 25.38
CA GLN A 126 -1.74 9.35 24.62
C GLN A 126 -0.63 9.34 23.56
N ARG A 127 0.17 8.27 23.55
CA ARG A 127 1.14 7.94 22.51
C ARG A 127 0.69 6.71 21.73
N TRP A 128 0.96 6.71 20.43
CA TRP A 128 0.54 5.64 19.53
C TRP A 128 1.72 4.92 18.88
N VAL A 129 1.47 3.68 18.44
CA VAL A 129 2.42 2.84 17.72
C VAL A 129 1.89 2.57 16.32
N LEU A 130 2.69 2.88 15.30
CA LEU A 130 2.40 2.58 13.90
C LEU A 130 3.18 1.32 13.49
N GLY A 131 2.46 0.23 13.19
CA GLY A 131 3.08 -1.01 12.71
C GLY A 131 3.61 -0.84 11.29
N SER A 132 4.93 -0.63 11.14
CA SER A 132 5.60 -0.46 9.85
C SER A 132 5.62 -1.77 9.05
N MET A 133 5.15 -1.70 7.80
CA MET A 133 5.12 -2.80 6.84
C MET A 133 5.78 -2.34 5.53
N GLY A 134 7.07 -2.65 5.36
CA GLY A 134 7.84 -2.27 4.17
C GLY A 134 7.53 -3.13 2.93
N PRO A 135 8.06 -2.73 1.75
CA PRO A 135 7.71 -3.34 0.46
C PRO A 135 8.37 -4.70 0.18
N GLY A 136 9.39 -5.06 0.96
CA GLY A 136 10.25 -6.21 0.67
C GLY A 136 11.14 -5.99 -0.55
N THR A 137 11.73 -7.07 -1.06
CA THR A 137 12.74 -7.03 -2.15
C THR A 137 12.25 -7.64 -3.47
N LYS A 138 11.04 -8.18 -3.50
CA LYS A 138 10.46 -8.86 -4.68
C LYS A 138 9.22 -8.11 -5.17
N LEU A 139 9.09 -8.01 -6.50
CA LEU A 139 8.03 -7.27 -7.18
C LEU A 139 7.09 -8.27 -7.86
N PRO A 140 5.89 -8.54 -7.31
CA PRO A 140 4.93 -9.47 -7.90
C PRO A 140 4.47 -9.05 -9.31
N THR A 141 4.42 -7.75 -9.62
CA THR A 141 4.11 -7.28 -10.98
C THR A 141 5.12 -7.75 -12.03
N LEU A 142 6.38 -7.97 -11.62
CA LEU A 142 7.43 -8.51 -12.49
C LEU A 142 7.56 -10.03 -12.40
N GLY A 143 6.68 -10.72 -11.68
CA GLY A 143 6.70 -12.17 -11.52
C GLY A 143 7.80 -12.70 -10.59
N HIS A 144 8.46 -11.84 -9.80
CA HIS A 144 9.52 -12.28 -8.87
C HIS A 144 8.99 -13.14 -7.72
N ILE A 145 7.71 -12.97 -7.37
CA ILE A 145 6.99 -13.71 -6.33
C ILE A 145 5.50 -13.75 -6.70
N THR A 146 4.77 -14.77 -6.25
CA THR A 146 3.33 -14.84 -6.52
C THR A 146 2.54 -13.91 -5.59
N TYR A 147 1.44 -13.35 -6.09
CA TYR A 147 0.55 -12.49 -5.32
C TYR A 147 0.00 -13.15 -4.05
N GLY A 148 -0.46 -14.41 -4.16
CA GLY A 148 -0.99 -15.15 -3.01
C GLY A 148 0.03 -15.33 -1.89
N GLN A 149 1.26 -15.70 -2.24
CA GLN A 149 2.33 -15.90 -1.27
C GLN A 149 2.69 -14.62 -0.51
N ILE A 150 2.82 -13.50 -1.22
CA ILE A 150 3.16 -12.22 -0.57
C ILE A 150 1.97 -11.66 0.24
N ARG A 151 0.73 -11.79 -0.24
CA ARG A 151 -0.50 -11.42 0.51
C ARG A 151 -0.60 -12.17 1.83
N ASP A 152 -0.44 -13.50 1.79
CA ASP A 152 -0.58 -14.34 2.97
C ASP A 152 0.57 -14.09 3.97
N ALA A 153 1.78 -13.77 3.47
CA ALA A 153 2.87 -13.32 4.32
C ALA A 153 2.63 -11.97 5.00
N TYR A 154 2.02 -11.01 4.31
CA TYR A 154 1.65 -9.73 4.91
C TYR A 154 0.54 -9.88 5.96
N GLN A 155 -0.34 -10.86 5.81
CA GLN A 155 -1.27 -11.22 6.87
C GLN A 155 -0.52 -11.65 8.13
N VAL A 156 0.47 -12.55 8.02
CA VAL A 156 1.29 -13.00 9.17
C VAL A 156 2.04 -11.84 9.84
N ASN A 157 2.63 -10.94 9.05
CA ASN A 157 3.28 -9.74 9.57
C ASN A 157 2.29 -8.84 10.34
N ALA A 158 1.13 -8.54 9.73
CA ALA A 158 0.10 -7.73 10.37
C ALA A 158 -0.48 -8.39 11.64
N GLU A 159 -0.67 -9.71 11.66
CA GLU A 159 -1.07 -10.44 12.86
C GLU A 159 -0.05 -10.27 14.00
N GLY A 160 1.25 -10.33 13.69
CA GLY A 160 2.32 -10.06 14.65
C GLY A 160 2.29 -8.64 15.19
N LEU A 161 2.20 -7.63 14.30
CA LEU A 161 2.14 -6.21 14.67
C LEU A 161 0.94 -5.89 15.57
N LEU A 162 -0.25 -6.39 15.22
CA LEU A 162 -1.46 -6.18 16.02
C LEU A 162 -1.36 -6.88 17.39
N SER A 163 -0.80 -8.08 17.42
CA SER A 163 -0.58 -8.83 18.67
C SER A 163 0.42 -8.15 19.60
N GLY A 164 1.45 -7.51 19.04
CA GLY A 164 2.42 -6.71 19.80
C GLY A 164 1.89 -5.33 20.23
N GLY A 165 0.67 -4.95 19.82
CA GLY A 165 0.00 -3.74 20.31
C GLY A 165 0.12 -2.51 19.41
N ALA A 166 0.36 -2.69 18.10
CA ALA A 166 0.24 -1.60 17.13
C ALA A 166 -1.17 -0.99 17.13
N ASP A 167 -1.26 0.34 17.06
CA ASP A 167 -2.51 1.09 17.05
C ASP A 167 -2.98 1.45 15.63
N ALA A 168 -2.10 1.29 14.64
CA ALA A 168 -2.35 1.41 13.21
C ALA A 168 -1.38 0.48 12.45
N LEU A 169 -1.73 0.14 11.22
CA LEU A 169 -0.83 -0.53 10.29
C LEU A 169 -0.44 0.44 9.19
N LEU A 170 0.86 0.57 8.94
CA LEU A 170 1.46 1.49 7.99
C LEU A 170 2.12 0.68 6.87
N VAL A 171 1.43 0.54 5.75
CA VAL A 171 1.98 -0.01 4.50
C VAL A 171 2.76 1.11 3.84
N GLU A 172 4.09 1.10 3.94
CA GLU A 172 4.93 2.25 3.58
C GLU A 172 6.04 1.93 2.59
N THR A 173 6.61 3.00 2.03
CA THR A 173 7.68 2.97 1.02
C THR A 173 7.31 2.06 -0.17
N THR A 174 6.02 1.96 -0.49
CA THR A 174 5.60 1.02 -1.53
C THR A 174 5.95 1.51 -2.93
N GLN A 175 6.38 0.59 -3.78
CA GLN A 175 6.99 0.84 -5.09
C GLN A 175 6.28 0.10 -6.24
N ASP A 176 5.48 -0.91 -5.93
CA ASP A 176 4.71 -1.73 -6.85
C ASP A 176 3.25 -1.82 -6.35
N LEU A 177 2.29 -1.34 -7.16
CA LEU A 177 0.88 -1.32 -6.78
C LEU A 177 0.30 -2.71 -6.50
N LEU A 178 0.77 -3.76 -7.18
CA LEU A 178 0.29 -5.13 -6.92
C LEU A 178 0.79 -5.64 -5.56
N GLN A 179 2.03 -5.31 -5.20
CA GLN A 179 2.56 -5.55 -3.86
C GLN A 179 1.78 -4.76 -2.82
N THR A 180 1.56 -3.46 -3.01
CA THR A 180 0.77 -2.64 -2.07
C THR A 180 -0.62 -3.21 -1.84
N LYS A 181 -1.33 -3.62 -2.90
CA LYS A 181 -2.63 -4.29 -2.81
C LYS A 181 -2.57 -5.55 -1.98
N SER A 182 -1.54 -6.37 -2.19
CA SER A 182 -1.35 -7.60 -1.42
C SER A 182 -1.16 -7.32 0.08
N SER A 183 -0.40 -6.27 0.43
CA SER A 183 -0.16 -5.85 1.81
C SER A 183 -1.43 -5.34 2.49
N VAL A 184 -2.20 -4.49 1.79
CA VAL A 184 -3.47 -3.95 2.28
C VAL A 184 -4.47 -5.07 2.54
N ILE A 185 -4.59 -6.04 1.63
CA ILE A 185 -5.50 -7.18 1.79
C ILE A 185 -5.00 -8.10 2.92
N GLY A 186 -3.70 -8.37 3.02
CA GLY A 186 -3.11 -9.13 4.12
C GLY A 186 -3.41 -8.49 5.48
N ALA A 187 -3.19 -7.18 5.60
CA ALA A 187 -3.52 -6.40 6.80
C ALA A 187 -5.01 -6.47 7.18
N ARG A 188 -5.91 -6.41 6.20
CA ARG A 188 -7.36 -6.56 6.45
C ARG A 188 -7.73 -7.94 6.95
N ARG A 189 -7.16 -9.00 6.36
CA ARG A 189 -7.41 -10.37 6.80
C ARG A 189 -6.90 -10.59 8.22
N ALA A 190 -5.76 -10.01 8.59
CA ALA A 190 -5.26 -10.03 9.96
C ALA A 190 -6.23 -9.34 10.94
N MET A 191 -6.71 -8.14 10.59
CA MET A 191 -7.72 -7.42 11.38
C MET A 191 -9.02 -8.23 11.56
N GLU A 192 -9.52 -8.86 10.49
CA GLU A 192 -10.70 -9.74 10.54
C GLU A 192 -10.46 -10.97 11.42
N ALA A 193 -9.32 -11.64 11.25
CA ALA A 193 -8.96 -12.83 12.02
C ALA A 193 -8.83 -12.56 13.52
N LEU A 194 -8.35 -11.36 13.88
CA LEU A 194 -8.17 -10.93 15.28
C LEU A 194 -9.36 -10.14 15.84
N GLY A 195 -10.38 -9.84 15.03
CA GLY A 195 -11.57 -9.11 15.45
C GLY A 195 -11.31 -7.67 15.89
N VAL A 196 -10.31 -7.01 15.29
CA VAL A 196 -9.91 -5.63 15.61
C VAL A 196 -9.96 -4.74 14.38
N SER A 197 -10.22 -3.45 14.57
CA SER A 197 -10.15 -2.49 13.49
C SER A 197 -9.24 -1.33 13.89
N VAL A 198 -8.06 -1.27 13.28
CA VAL A 198 -7.09 -0.18 13.41
C VAL A 198 -7.02 0.64 12.11
N PRO A 199 -6.55 1.90 12.13
CA PRO A 199 -6.28 2.64 10.91
C PRO A 199 -5.27 1.91 10.02
N LEU A 200 -5.59 1.81 8.73
CA LEU A 200 -4.71 1.27 7.69
C LEU A 200 -4.20 2.41 6.82
N ILE A 201 -2.95 2.79 7.02
CA ILE A 201 -2.28 3.89 6.34
C ILE A 201 -1.47 3.33 5.18
N CYS A 202 -1.58 3.94 4.00
CA CYS A 202 -0.80 3.56 2.84
C CYS A 202 0.07 4.73 2.39
N SER A 203 1.38 4.54 2.39
CA SER A 203 2.35 5.50 1.91
C SER A 203 3.08 4.96 0.69
N VAL A 204 2.99 5.68 -0.43
CA VAL A 204 3.71 5.36 -1.66
C VAL A 204 5.02 6.14 -1.71
N THR A 205 6.00 5.61 -2.42
CA THR A 205 7.26 6.34 -2.65
C THR A 205 7.38 6.74 -4.11
N VAL A 206 7.80 7.99 -4.33
CA VAL A 206 7.99 8.56 -5.67
C VAL A 206 9.46 8.92 -5.84
N GLU A 207 10.04 8.49 -6.95
CA GLU A 207 11.42 8.81 -7.29
C GLU A 207 11.54 10.22 -7.87
N THR A 208 12.78 10.66 -8.10
CA THR A 208 13.08 11.96 -8.72
C THR A 208 12.53 12.10 -10.15
N THR A 209 12.10 10.99 -10.77
CA THR A 209 11.39 10.96 -12.05
C THR A 209 9.93 11.40 -11.95
N GLY A 210 9.38 11.53 -10.73
CA GLY A 210 7.97 11.88 -10.49
C GLY A 210 7.01 10.69 -10.55
N THR A 211 7.52 9.46 -10.51
CA THR A 211 6.72 8.22 -10.51
C THR A 211 7.24 7.23 -9.47
N MET A 212 6.44 6.24 -9.11
CA MET A 212 6.90 5.07 -8.35
C MET A 212 7.90 4.24 -9.18
N LEU A 213 8.63 3.30 -8.56
CA LEU A 213 9.67 2.48 -9.22
C LEU A 213 9.18 1.82 -10.52
N LEU A 214 7.96 1.30 -10.54
CA LEU A 214 7.38 0.65 -11.72
C LEU A 214 6.71 1.60 -12.71
N GLY A 215 6.86 2.91 -12.53
CA GLY A 215 6.34 3.95 -13.42
C GLY A 215 4.91 4.41 -13.13
N SER A 216 4.33 4.03 -11.99
CA SER A 216 3.01 4.50 -11.56
C SER A 216 3.06 5.98 -11.21
N GLU A 217 2.21 6.78 -11.84
CA GLU A 217 1.96 8.15 -11.37
C GLU A 217 1.04 8.18 -10.14
N ILE A 218 1.04 9.31 -9.43
CA ILE A 218 0.26 9.48 -8.19
C ILE A 218 -1.25 9.33 -8.41
N GLY A 219 -1.75 9.69 -9.59
CA GLY A 219 -3.15 9.48 -9.98
C GLY A 219 -3.53 8.01 -10.11
N ALA A 220 -2.66 7.22 -10.74
CA ALA A 220 -2.82 5.77 -10.82
C ALA A 220 -2.82 5.12 -9.44
N ALA A 221 -1.86 5.52 -8.58
CA ALA A 221 -1.77 5.02 -7.21
C ALA A 221 -3.04 5.33 -6.40
N LEU A 222 -3.51 6.58 -6.40
CA LEU A 222 -4.74 6.96 -5.70
C LEU A 222 -5.95 6.18 -6.23
N THR A 223 -6.09 6.08 -7.55
CA THR A 223 -7.21 5.38 -8.21
C THR A 223 -7.20 3.88 -7.87
N ALA A 224 -6.01 3.26 -7.77
CA ALA A 224 -5.86 1.85 -7.45
C ALA A 224 -6.05 1.52 -5.97
N LEU A 225 -5.64 2.41 -5.07
CA LEU A 225 -5.49 2.12 -3.64
C LEU A 225 -6.65 2.64 -2.78
N GLU A 226 -7.21 3.82 -3.06
CA GLU A 226 -8.32 4.37 -2.27
C GLU A 226 -9.54 3.41 -2.21
N PRO A 227 -9.95 2.73 -3.31
CA PRO A 227 -11.09 1.81 -3.27
C PRO A 227 -10.88 0.55 -2.42
N LEU A 228 -9.65 0.25 -2.00
CA LEU A 228 -9.36 -0.83 -1.05
C LEU A 228 -9.78 -0.45 0.39
N GLY A 229 -10.24 0.79 0.59
CA GLY A 229 -10.74 1.33 1.86
C GLY A 229 -9.65 1.73 2.85
N ILE A 230 -8.43 1.99 2.38
CA ILE A 230 -7.36 2.55 3.24
C ILE A 230 -7.85 3.82 3.94
N ASP A 231 -7.45 4.03 5.19
CA ASP A 231 -7.92 5.15 6.00
C ASP A 231 -7.15 6.44 5.70
N MET A 232 -5.97 6.32 5.07
CA MET A 232 -5.09 7.44 4.76
C MET A 232 -4.15 7.09 3.61
N ILE A 233 -3.84 8.07 2.76
CA ILE A 233 -2.82 7.93 1.71
C ILE A 233 -1.74 9.01 1.85
N GLY A 234 -0.48 8.68 1.60
CA GLY A 234 0.60 9.64 1.71
C GLY A 234 1.86 9.28 0.95
N LEU A 235 2.92 10.01 1.27
CA LEU A 235 4.24 9.88 0.68
C LEU A 235 5.31 9.73 1.74
N ASN A 236 6.26 8.82 1.52
CA ASN A 236 7.46 8.73 2.34
C ASN A 236 8.66 8.23 1.54
N CYS A 237 9.85 8.49 2.09
CA CYS A 237 11.13 8.06 1.54
C CYS A 237 11.42 8.53 0.10
N ALA A 238 12.49 8.01 -0.50
CA ALA A 238 13.09 8.31 -1.81
C ALA A 238 13.53 9.77 -2.05
N THR A 239 12.69 10.74 -1.70
CA THR A 239 12.87 12.16 -2.01
C THR A 239 12.67 13.05 -0.79
N GLY A 240 13.02 14.32 -0.94
CA GLY A 240 12.79 15.34 0.07
C GLY A 240 11.45 16.05 -0.11
N PRO A 241 11.17 17.06 0.73
CA PRO A 241 9.91 17.81 0.63
C PRO A 241 9.71 18.50 -0.73
N ALA A 242 10.78 18.96 -1.39
CA ALA A 242 10.68 19.69 -2.64
C ALA A 242 10.01 18.85 -3.75
N GLU A 243 10.42 17.59 -3.89
CA GLU A 243 9.90 16.68 -4.91
C GLU A 243 8.48 16.19 -4.58
N MET A 244 8.13 16.07 -3.31
CA MET A 244 6.82 15.55 -2.88
C MET A 244 5.66 16.55 -3.08
N SER A 245 5.95 17.85 -3.16
CA SER A 245 4.94 18.92 -3.11
C SER A 245 3.87 18.82 -4.21
N GLU A 246 4.24 18.52 -5.46
CA GLU A 246 3.25 18.39 -6.55
C GLU A 246 2.35 17.17 -6.38
N HIS A 247 2.91 16.06 -5.89
CA HIS A 247 2.16 14.84 -5.60
C HIS A 247 1.17 15.06 -4.45
N LEU A 248 1.59 15.75 -3.38
CA LEU A 248 0.70 16.15 -2.29
C LEU A 248 -0.41 17.08 -2.77
N ARG A 249 -0.12 18.02 -3.67
CA ARG A 249 -1.15 18.88 -4.26
C ARG A 249 -2.19 18.10 -5.05
N TYR A 250 -1.75 17.10 -5.82
CA TYR A 250 -2.66 16.21 -6.52
C TYR A 250 -3.54 15.43 -5.53
N LEU A 251 -2.94 14.81 -4.51
CA LEU A 251 -3.67 14.07 -3.49
C LEU A 251 -4.64 14.97 -2.72
N ALA A 252 -4.23 16.19 -2.35
CA ALA A 252 -5.08 17.15 -1.64
C ALA A 252 -6.36 17.48 -2.41
N ARG A 253 -6.26 17.56 -3.75
CA ARG A 253 -7.38 17.85 -4.65
C ARG A 253 -8.27 16.64 -4.93
N ASN A 254 -7.76 15.41 -4.84
CA ASN A 254 -8.47 14.23 -5.36
C ASN A 254 -8.83 13.20 -4.27
N ALA A 255 -7.99 13.01 -3.25
CA ALA A 255 -8.22 11.98 -2.23
C ALA A 255 -9.33 12.39 -1.26
N ARG A 256 -10.32 11.52 -1.07
CA ARG A 256 -11.41 11.68 -0.10
C ARG A 256 -10.94 11.41 1.33
N ILE A 257 -9.91 10.60 1.46
CA ILE A 257 -9.31 10.18 2.74
C ILE A 257 -8.20 11.14 3.19
N PRO A 258 -7.90 11.24 4.50
CA PRO A 258 -6.79 12.01 5.06
C PRO A 258 -5.43 11.74 4.39
N LEU A 259 -4.50 12.69 4.58
CA LEU A 259 -3.18 12.66 3.94
C LEU A 259 -2.05 12.61 4.96
N SER A 260 -0.95 11.95 4.56
CA SER A 260 0.32 11.95 5.29
C SER A 260 1.53 12.29 4.42
N CYS A 261 2.60 12.77 5.06
CA CYS A 261 3.90 12.94 4.42
C CYS A 261 5.07 12.78 5.41
N MET A 262 6.00 11.88 5.11
CA MET A 262 7.19 11.59 5.90
C MET A 262 8.44 11.58 4.98
N PRO A 263 8.91 12.77 4.56
CA PRO A 263 10.00 12.89 3.59
C PRO A 263 11.36 12.54 4.20
N ASN A 264 12.34 12.25 3.34
CA ASN A 264 13.74 12.19 3.77
C ASN A 264 14.23 13.60 4.17
N ALA A 265 15.34 13.66 4.92
CA ALA A 265 16.09 14.89 5.15
C ALA A 265 16.86 15.32 3.87
N GLY A 266 16.15 15.45 2.75
CA GLY A 266 16.70 15.73 1.43
C GLY A 266 17.11 14.47 0.67
N LEU A 267 17.69 14.66 -0.52
CA LEU A 267 18.22 13.56 -1.32
C LEU A 267 19.51 13.02 -0.70
N PRO A 268 19.74 11.70 -0.69
CA PRO A 268 20.96 11.11 -0.15
C PRO A 268 22.18 11.52 -0.99
N VAL A 269 23.22 11.99 -0.31
CA VAL A 269 24.54 12.28 -0.87
C VAL A 269 25.49 11.16 -0.43
N LEU A 270 25.94 10.35 -1.37
CA LEU A 270 26.87 9.26 -1.08
C LEU A 270 28.28 9.80 -0.81
N GLY A 271 28.75 9.59 0.42
CA GLY A 271 30.09 9.92 0.88
C GLY A 271 30.94 8.67 1.15
N LYS A 272 32.14 8.88 1.69
CA LYS A 272 33.05 7.79 2.08
C LYS A 272 32.52 6.95 3.25
N ASP A 273 31.72 7.59 4.11
CA ASP A 273 31.21 7.01 5.35
C ASP A 273 29.72 6.61 5.24
N GLY A 274 29.21 6.48 4.01
CA GLY A 274 27.81 6.15 3.72
C GLY A 274 26.99 7.33 3.18
N ALA A 275 25.67 7.20 3.22
CA ALA A 275 24.74 8.23 2.75
C ALA A 275 24.56 9.35 3.79
N HIS A 276 24.74 10.59 3.36
CA HIS A 276 24.47 11.79 4.15
C HIS A 276 23.25 12.53 3.60
N TYR A 277 22.44 13.10 4.49
CA TYR A 277 21.19 13.80 4.17
C TYR A 277 21.35 15.28 4.52
N PRO A 278 21.28 16.20 3.53
CA PRO A 278 21.71 17.59 3.71
C PRO A 278 20.65 18.53 4.28
N LEU A 279 19.36 18.17 4.26
CA LEU A 279 18.28 19.04 4.71
C LEU A 279 18.34 19.20 6.24
N GLY A 280 18.32 20.44 6.72
CA GLY A 280 18.35 20.74 8.15
C GLY A 280 16.99 20.57 8.84
N ALA A 281 17.03 20.53 10.18
CA ALA A 281 15.85 20.41 11.03
C ALA A 281 14.82 21.54 10.83
N VAL A 282 15.30 22.79 10.68
CA VAL A 282 14.43 23.95 10.43
C VAL A 282 13.78 23.87 9.05
N GLU A 283 14.55 23.46 8.03
CA GLU A 283 14.05 23.36 6.66
C GLU A 283 12.98 22.27 6.52
N LEU A 284 13.16 21.13 7.20
CA LEU A 284 12.13 20.10 7.28
C LEU A 284 10.86 20.62 7.96
N ALA A 285 10.99 21.34 9.08
CA ALA A 285 9.87 21.89 9.82
C ALA A 285 9.09 22.94 9.01
N ASP A 286 9.78 23.85 8.30
CA ASP A 286 9.17 24.84 7.41
C ASP A 286 8.36 24.16 6.29
N ALA A 287 8.89 23.07 5.72
CA ALA A 287 8.19 22.31 4.69
C ALA A 287 6.94 21.59 5.23
N GLN A 288 7.05 20.92 6.37
CA GLN A 288 5.92 20.23 7.00
C GLN A 288 4.81 21.21 7.42
N GLU A 289 5.15 22.38 7.97
CA GLU A 289 4.18 23.44 8.28
C GLU A 289 3.43 23.88 7.02
N THR A 290 4.16 24.04 5.91
CA THR A 290 3.56 24.38 4.61
C THR A 290 2.61 23.29 4.14
N PHE A 291 2.99 22.01 4.23
CA PHE A 291 2.12 20.90 3.81
C PHE A 291 0.86 20.77 4.66
N VAL A 292 0.97 20.95 5.98
CA VAL A 292 -0.18 21.01 6.89
C VAL A 292 -1.15 22.11 6.48
N ARG A 293 -0.63 23.32 6.22
CA ARG A 293 -1.45 24.49 5.91
C ARG A 293 -2.08 24.42 4.51
N GLU A 294 -1.31 24.00 3.51
CA GLU A 294 -1.72 24.09 2.10
C GLU A 294 -2.36 22.81 1.57
N TYR A 295 -1.94 21.66 2.09
CA TYR A 295 -2.40 20.35 1.65
C TYR A 295 -3.21 19.61 2.70
N GLY A 296 -3.45 20.20 3.88
CA GLY A 296 -4.29 19.60 4.92
C GLY A 296 -3.80 18.25 5.40
N LEU A 297 -2.47 18.09 5.54
CA LEU A 297 -1.90 16.88 6.14
C LEU A 297 -2.35 16.72 7.59
N SER A 298 -2.68 15.48 7.94
CA SER A 298 -3.10 15.08 9.30
C SER A 298 -2.06 14.23 10.02
N LEU A 299 -1.15 13.60 9.28
CA LEU A 299 -0.02 12.87 9.83
C LEU A 299 1.27 13.35 9.13
N VAL A 300 2.23 13.80 9.92
CA VAL A 300 3.53 14.28 9.42
C VAL A 300 4.65 13.62 10.18
N GLY A 301 5.85 13.56 9.63
CA GLY A 301 7.00 12.94 10.28
C GLY A 301 8.24 13.07 9.42
N GLY A 302 9.17 12.13 9.59
CA GLY A 302 10.39 12.06 8.80
C GLY A 302 10.72 10.62 8.40
N CYS A 303 11.50 10.46 7.34
CA CYS A 303 12.07 9.18 6.94
C CYS A 303 13.59 9.25 7.00
N CYS A 304 14.33 8.70 6.03
CA CYS A 304 15.78 8.58 6.07
C CYS A 304 16.48 9.93 6.30
N GLY A 305 17.45 9.92 7.22
CA GLY A 305 18.23 11.11 7.60
C GLY A 305 17.58 12.01 8.65
N THR A 306 16.30 11.80 9.00
CA THR A 306 15.63 12.60 10.02
C THR A 306 15.96 12.11 11.43
N THR A 307 16.29 13.05 12.32
CA THR A 307 16.78 12.78 13.68
C THR A 307 15.82 13.38 14.73
N PRO A 308 15.98 13.06 16.03
CA PRO A 308 15.18 13.71 17.07
C PRO A 308 15.19 15.24 17.02
N GLU A 309 16.30 15.90 16.62
CA GLU A 309 16.30 17.37 16.46
C GLU A 309 15.41 17.84 15.30
N HIS A 310 15.34 17.07 14.20
CA HIS A 310 14.39 17.36 13.11
C HIS A 310 12.96 17.30 13.63
N LEU A 311 12.61 16.23 14.33
CA LEU A 311 11.26 16.02 14.82
C LEU A 311 10.90 17.01 15.94
N ARG A 312 11.86 17.42 16.78
CA ARG A 312 11.63 18.49 17.78
C ARG A 312 11.16 19.79 17.12
N GLN A 313 11.80 20.20 16.02
CA GLN A 313 11.42 21.40 15.26
C GLN A 313 10.05 21.23 14.58
N VAL A 314 9.78 20.07 13.98
CA VAL A 314 8.46 19.77 13.40
C VAL A 314 7.36 19.87 14.46
N VAL A 315 7.56 19.21 15.62
CA VAL A 315 6.63 19.25 16.76
C VAL A 315 6.39 20.69 17.21
N GLU A 316 7.44 21.50 17.36
CA GLU A 316 7.32 22.91 17.78
C GLU A 316 6.45 23.74 16.81
N ARG A 317 6.49 23.43 15.51
CA ARG A 317 5.71 24.15 14.48
C ARG A 317 4.26 23.72 14.37
N VAL A 318 3.97 22.42 14.45
CA VAL A 318 2.64 21.89 14.04
C VAL A 318 1.82 21.28 15.17
N ARG A 319 2.39 21.07 16.35
CA ARG A 319 1.69 20.43 17.47
C ARG A 319 0.41 21.19 17.83
N GLY A 320 -0.70 20.46 17.88
CA GLY A 320 -2.00 21.01 18.24
C GLY A 320 -2.66 21.85 17.15
N ALA A 321 -2.04 21.99 15.97
CA ALA A 321 -2.70 22.57 14.81
C ALA A 321 -3.92 21.72 14.42
N ALA A 322 -5.06 22.38 14.18
CA ALA A 322 -6.22 21.72 13.62
C ALA A 322 -5.95 21.28 12.17
N VAL A 323 -6.56 20.18 11.73
CA VAL A 323 -6.44 19.75 10.33
C VAL A 323 -7.11 20.78 9.43
N THR A 324 -6.38 21.28 8.43
CA THR A 324 -6.94 22.18 7.42
C THR A 324 -7.98 21.41 6.58
N GLY A 325 -9.21 21.90 6.54
CA GLY A 325 -10.29 21.29 5.77
C GLY A 325 -9.97 21.25 4.26
N ARG A 326 -10.25 20.12 3.61
CA ARG A 326 -10.12 19.93 2.16
C ARG A 326 -11.48 19.76 1.49
N SER A 327 -11.56 20.04 0.20
CA SER A 327 -12.75 19.83 -0.64
C SER A 327 -12.37 19.03 -1.88
N PRO A 328 -12.05 17.72 -1.74
CA PRO A 328 -11.58 16.91 -2.84
C PRO A 328 -12.65 16.75 -3.92
N GLN A 329 -12.22 16.71 -5.18
CA GLN A 329 -13.02 16.50 -6.38
C GLN A 329 -12.52 15.24 -7.13
N PRO A 330 -12.72 14.05 -6.54
CA PRO A 330 -12.26 12.80 -7.13
C PRO A 330 -12.97 12.52 -8.45
N GLU A 331 -12.20 12.15 -9.47
CA GLU A 331 -12.72 11.69 -10.75
C GLU A 331 -12.92 10.17 -10.73
N PRO A 332 -14.14 9.65 -10.95
CA PRO A 332 -14.36 8.22 -11.08
C PRO A 332 -13.62 7.66 -12.31
N GLY A 333 -12.82 6.62 -12.11
CA GLY A 333 -12.04 6.01 -13.20
C GLY A 333 -11.48 4.65 -12.84
N ALA A 334 -10.76 4.09 -13.82
CA ALA A 334 -9.95 2.89 -13.72
C ALA A 334 -8.46 3.25 -13.83
N ALA A 335 -7.57 2.33 -13.49
CA ALA A 335 -6.13 2.58 -13.61
C ALA A 335 -5.40 1.34 -14.13
N SER A 336 -4.39 1.56 -14.97
CA SER A 336 -3.36 0.56 -15.24
C SER A 336 -2.32 0.58 -14.12
N LEU A 337 -1.20 -0.12 -14.30
CA LEU A 337 -0.03 0.08 -13.46
C LEU A 337 0.49 1.51 -13.55
N TYR A 338 0.33 2.18 -14.70
CA TYR A 338 1.03 3.41 -15.02
C TYR A 338 0.19 4.67 -14.77
N GLN A 339 -1.06 4.69 -15.25
CA GLN A 339 -1.90 5.90 -15.31
C GLN A 339 -3.34 5.65 -14.90
N SER A 340 -4.02 6.70 -14.45
CA SER A 340 -5.48 6.72 -14.26
C SER A 340 -6.21 7.13 -15.55
N VAL A 341 -7.38 6.53 -15.78
CA VAL A 341 -8.28 6.85 -16.90
C VAL A 341 -9.68 7.13 -16.34
N PRO A 342 -10.14 8.40 -16.38
CA PRO A 342 -11.49 8.77 -15.94
C PRO A 342 -12.58 8.10 -16.80
N PHE A 343 -13.69 7.69 -16.19
CA PHE A 343 -14.82 7.12 -16.95
C PHE A 343 -15.50 8.15 -17.85
N ARG A 344 -15.52 9.41 -17.42
CA ARG A 344 -16.05 10.52 -18.21
C ARG A 344 -14.95 11.05 -19.12
N GLN A 345 -15.23 11.07 -20.42
CA GLN A 345 -14.35 11.65 -21.44
C GLN A 345 -14.92 13.01 -21.88
N ASP A 346 -14.09 14.04 -21.96
CA ASP A 346 -14.55 15.41 -22.24
C ASP A 346 -14.83 15.65 -23.73
N THR A 347 -13.93 15.20 -24.60
CA THR A 347 -13.97 15.41 -26.06
C THR A 347 -14.23 14.14 -26.85
N ALA A 348 -14.48 13.02 -26.16
CA ALA A 348 -14.67 11.68 -26.73
C ALA A 348 -15.70 10.87 -25.94
N TYR A 349 -15.90 9.62 -26.34
CA TYR A 349 -16.58 8.60 -25.54
C TYR A 349 -15.54 7.63 -24.98
N MET A 350 -15.90 6.93 -23.89
CA MET A 350 -15.06 5.85 -23.36
C MET A 350 -15.02 4.70 -24.36
N ALA A 351 -13.86 4.49 -24.98
CA ALA A 351 -13.64 3.40 -25.94
C ALA A 351 -12.93 2.22 -25.25
N ILE A 352 -13.56 1.06 -25.25
CA ILE A 352 -13.00 -0.20 -24.74
C ILE A 352 -12.62 -1.07 -25.94
N GLY A 353 -11.35 -1.45 -26.06
CA GLY A 353 -10.88 -2.31 -27.13
C GLY A 353 -11.33 -3.75 -26.94
N GLU A 354 -12.19 -4.25 -27.83
CA GLU A 354 -12.84 -5.57 -27.74
C GLU A 354 -12.04 -6.75 -28.34
N ARG A 355 -10.94 -6.50 -29.04
CA ARG A 355 -10.30 -7.52 -29.90
C ARG A 355 -9.48 -8.55 -29.13
N THR A 356 -9.21 -8.33 -27.85
CA THR A 356 -8.49 -9.23 -26.94
C THR A 356 -9.47 -10.17 -26.21
N ASN A 357 -10.36 -10.77 -27.01
CA ASN A 357 -11.49 -11.57 -26.56
C ASN A 357 -11.54 -12.91 -27.33
N ALA A 358 -11.43 -14.03 -26.62
CA ALA A 358 -11.41 -15.37 -27.22
C ALA A 358 -12.74 -15.74 -27.92
N ASN A 359 -13.85 -15.15 -27.49
CA ASN A 359 -15.17 -15.37 -28.10
C ASN A 359 -15.40 -14.45 -29.30
N GLY A 360 -15.04 -13.16 -29.18
CA GLY A 360 -15.27 -12.13 -30.20
C GLY A 360 -14.23 -12.06 -31.32
N SER A 361 -12.99 -12.51 -31.09
CA SER A 361 -11.87 -12.33 -32.01
C SER A 361 -11.22 -13.65 -32.41
N LYS A 362 -11.44 -14.07 -33.67
CA LYS A 362 -10.85 -15.31 -34.21
C LYS A 362 -9.31 -15.29 -34.13
N LYS A 363 -8.69 -14.16 -34.48
CA LYS A 363 -7.23 -14.01 -34.47
C LYS A 363 -6.66 -14.14 -33.05
N PHE A 364 -7.30 -13.50 -32.07
CA PHE A 364 -6.88 -13.60 -30.67
C PHE A 364 -7.04 -15.01 -30.15
N ARG A 365 -8.21 -15.63 -30.40
CA ARG A 365 -8.49 -17.01 -30.00
C ARG A 365 -7.45 -18.00 -30.54
N GLU A 366 -7.13 -17.92 -31.84
CA GLU A 366 -6.14 -18.80 -32.45
C GLU A 366 -4.75 -18.61 -31.82
N ALA A 367 -4.33 -17.36 -31.61
CA ALA A 367 -3.05 -17.06 -30.95
C ALA A 367 -3.00 -17.59 -29.51
N MET A 368 -4.05 -17.35 -28.72
CA MET A 368 -4.18 -17.83 -27.34
C MET A 368 -4.17 -19.36 -27.27
N LEU A 369 -4.94 -20.03 -28.14
CA LEU A 369 -5.02 -21.49 -28.18
C LEU A 369 -3.68 -22.14 -28.50
N GLU A 370 -2.91 -21.54 -29.40
CA GLU A 370 -1.58 -21.99 -29.82
C GLU A 370 -0.45 -21.55 -28.88
N GLY A 371 -0.75 -20.79 -27.82
CA GLY A 371 0.25 -20.26 -26.88
C GLY A 371 1.14 -19.16 -27.47
N ARG A 372 0.70 -18.50 -28.54
CA ARG A 372 1.37 -17.34 -29.14
C ARG A 372 1.04 -16.07 -28.35
N TRP A 373 1.54 -16.00 -27.12
CA TRP A 373 1.23 -14.92 -26.18
C TRP A 373 1.70 -13.55 -26.66
N ASP A 374 2.84 -13.47 -27.34
CA ASP A 374 3.36 -12.21 -27.87
C ASP A 374 2.42 -11.62 -28.94
N ASP A 375 1.78 -12.47 -29.76
CA ASP A 375 0.78 -12.02 -30.72
C ASP A 375 -0.47 -11.48 -30.02
N CYS A 376 -0.85 -12.05 -28.88
CA CYS A 376 -1.95 -11.56 -28.05
C CYS A 376 -1.62 -10.16 -27.46
N VAL A 377 -0.37 -9.97 -27.01
CA VAL A 377 0.14 -8.68 -26.52
C VAL A 377 0.20 -7.63 -27.64
N GLU A 378 0.64 -8.00 -28.84
CA GLU A 378 0.66 -7.07 -29.98
C GLU A 378 -0.77 -6.63 -30.37
N MET A 379 -1.76 -7.52 -30.28
CA MET A 379 -3.16 -7.14 -30.49
C MET A 379 -3.67 -6.14 -29.44
N ALA A 380 -3.25 -6.26 -28.18
CA ALA A 380 -3.52 -5.24 -27.16
C ALA A 380 -2.87 -3.90 -27.54
N ARG A 381 -1.58 -3.90 -27.91
CA ARG A 381 -0.84 -2.70 -28.32
C ARG A 381 -1.43 -2.01 -29.55
N ASP A 382 -1.91 -2.78 -30.53
CA ASP A 382 -2.61 -2.25 -31.70
C ASP A 382 -3.85 -1.44 -31.28
N GLN A 383 -4.63 -1.94 -30.32
CA GLN A 383 -5.83 -1.24 -29.82
C GLN A 383 -5.48 0.05 -29.07
N ILE A 384 -4.39 0.06 -28.30
CA ILE A 384 -3.88 1.28 -27.66
C ILE A 384 -3.53 2.33 -28.74
N ARG A 385 -2.82 1.93 -29.80
CA ARG A 385 -2.45 2.82 -30.91
C ARG A 385 -3.64 3.34 -31.70
N GLU A 386 -4.74 2.59 -31.74
CA GLU A 386 -6.00 2.98 -32.40
C GLU A 386 -6.88 3.91 -31.54
N GLY A 387 -6.46 4.22 -30.30
CA GLY A 387 -7.17 5.18 -29.44
C GLY A 387 -8.16 4.56 -28.47
N ALA A 388 -8.01 3.28 -28.12
CA ALA A 388 -8.71 2.71 -26.97
C ALA A 388 -8.31 3.46 -25.68
N HIS A 389 -9.23 3.49 -24.72
CA HIS A 389 -9.01 4.04 -23.38
C HIS A 389 -8.86 2.92 -22.33
N MET A 390 -9.43 1.75 -22.62
CA MET A 390 -9.31 0.51 -21.84
C MET A 390 -9.27 -0.70 -22.78
N LEU A 391 -8.83 -1.85 -22.28
CA LEU A 391 -8.78 -3.10 -23.05
C LEU A 391 -9.63 -4.17 -22.40
N ASP A 392 -10.52 -4.79 -23.16
CA ASP A 392 -11.27 -5.99 -22.77
C ASP A 392 -10.36 -7.21 -22.83
N LEU A 393 -10.33 -8.02 -21.78
CA LEU A 393 -9.59 -9.27 -21.73
C LEU A 393 -10.53 -10.42 -21.39
N CYS A 394 -10.92 -11.18 -22.41
CA CYS A 394 -11.71 -12.40 -22.26
C CYS A 394 -10.92 -13.62 -22.72
N VAL A 395 -10.69 -14.56 -21.81
CA VAL A 395 -9.99 -15.83 -22.09
C VAL A 395 -10.93 -17.03 -22.07
N ASP A 396 -12.21 -16.83 -21.72
CA ASP A 396 -13.20 -17.89 -21.58
C ASP A 396 -13.36 -18.65 -22.91
N TYR A 397 -12.92 -19.90 -22.94
CA TYR A 397 -13.07 -20.78 -24.10
C TYR A 397 -13.24 -22.24 -23.67
N VAL A 398 -14.20 -22.93 -24.30
CA VAL A 398 -14.56 -24.31 -23.95
C VAL A 398 -13.36 -25.25 -24.10
N GLY A 399 -13.06 -26.01 -23.05
CA GLY A 399 -12.01 -27.01 -23.05
C GLY A 399 -10.61 -26.50 -22.69
N ARG A 400 -10.49 -25.24 -22.24
CA ARG A 400 -9.26 -24.69 -21.67
C ARG A 400 -9.35 -24.45 -20.18
N ASP A 401 -8.18 -24.29 -19.55
CA ASP A 401 -8.05 -23.80 -18.18
C ASP A 401 -8.04 -22.26 -18.20
N GLY A 402 -9.22 -21.66 -18.01
CA GLY A 402 -9.38 -20.20 -18.02
C GLY A 402 -8.59 -19.50 -16.93
N VAL A 403 -8.33 -20.16 -15.79
CA VAL A 403 -7.52 -19.58 -14.70
C VAL A 403 -6.08 -19.43 -15.19
N ALA A 404 -5.49 -20.50 -15.73
CA ALA A 404 -4.12 -20.47 -16.25
C ALA A 404 -3.94 -19.45 -17.40
N ASP A 405 -4.89 -19.41 -18.34
CA ASP A 405 -4.83 -18.45 -19.45
C ASP A 405 -4.98 -16.99 -18.99
N MET A 406 -5.87 -16.75 -18.02
CA MET A 406 -6.05 -15.40 -17.46
C MET A 406 -4.81 -14.97 -16.69
N GLU A 407 -4.21 -15.85 -15.89
CA GLU A 407 -2.97 -15.55 -15.18
C GLU A 407 -1.84 -15.14 -16.13
N GLU A 408 -1.68 -15.86 -17.23
CA GLU A 408 -0.65 -15.61 -18.23
C GLU A 408 -0.89 -14.28 -18.96
N LEU A 409 -2.10 -14.07 -19.49
CA LEU A 409 -2.40 -12.88 -20.28
C LEU A 409 -2.52 -11.61 -19.44
N ALA A 410 -3.19 -11.67 -18.28
CA ALA A 410 -3.27 -10.53 -17.37
C ALA A 410 -1.89 -10.15 -16.82
N GLY A 411 -1.05 -11.14 -16.50
CA GLY A 411 0.33 -10.91 -16.07
C GLY A 411 1.18 -10.19 -17.13
N ARG A 412 1.05 -10.58 -18.40
CA ARG A 412 1.71 -9.87 -19.50
C ARG A 412 1.15 -8.48 -19.73
N PHE A 413 -0.18 -8.34 -19.68
CA PHE A 413 -0.85 -7.05 -19.91
C PHE A 413 -0.56 -6.05 -18.79
N ALA A 414 -0.31 -6.53 -17.56
CA ALA A 414 0.02 -5.68 -16.40
C ALA A 414 1.18 -4.71 -16.66
N THR A 415 2.16 -5.12 -17.48
CA THR A 415 3.32 -4.30 -17.85
C THR A 415 3.36 -3.90 -19.33
N ALA A 416 2.73 -4.69 -20.21
CA ALA A 416 2.72 -4.39 -21.64
C ALA A 416 1.67 -3.34 -22.05
N SER A 417 0.62 -3.17 -21.25
CA SER A 417 -0.45 -2.19 -21.49
C SER A 417 -0.27 -0.94 -20.64
N THR A 418 -0.31 0.23 -21.29
CA THR A 418 -0.45 1.50 -20.58
C THR A 418 -1.90 1.78 -20.15
N LEU A 419 -2.88 1.03 -20.67
CA LEU A 419 -4.31 1.22 -20.40
C LEU A 419 -4.84 0.24 -19.35
N PRO A 420 -5.86 0.63 -18.57
CA PRO A 420 -6.54 -0.27 -17.63
C PRO A 420 -7.21 -1.45 -18.35
N ILE A 421 -7.33 -2.56 -17.65
CA ILE A 421 -7.93 -3.80 -18.16
C ILE A 421 -9.36 -3.95 -17.65
N VAL A 422 -10.26 -4.27 -18.58
CA VAL A 422 -11.60 -4.80 -18.33
C VAL A 422 -11.49 -6.32 -18.34
N LEU A 423 -11.60 -6.96 -17.18
CA LEU A 423 -11.56 -8.42 -17.04
C LEU A 423 -12.94 -8.98 -17.42
N ASP A 424 -13.02 -9.67 -18.55
CA ASP A 424 -14.27 -10.21 -19.09
C ASP A 424 -14.35 -11.73 -18.89
N SER A 425 -15.13 -12.13 -17.89
CA SER A 425 -15.42 -13.53 -17.60
C SER A 425 -16.68 -13.67 -16.75
N THR A 426 -17.34 -14.81 -16.89
CA THR A 426 -18.46 -15.19 -16.01
C THR A 426 -18.03 -16.06 -14.82
N GLU A 427 -16.79 -16.54 -14.84
CA GLU A 427 -16.25 -17.47 -13.85
C GLU A 427 -15.47 -16.75 -12.75
N VAL A 428 -15.95 -16.83 -11.51
CA VAL A 428 -15.31 -16.19 -10.34
C VAL A 428 -13.82 -16.52 -10.18
N PRO A 429 -13.36 -17.78 -10.35
CA PRO A 429 -11.93 -18.10 -10.28
C PRO A 429 -11.08 -17.39 -11.35
N VAL A 430 -11.61 -17.25 -12.57
CA VAL A 430 -10.92 -16.57 -13.68
C VAL A 430 -10.80 -15.07 -13.40
N ILE A 431 -11.88 -14.44 -12.93
CA ILE A 431 -11.84 -13.02 -12.52
C ILE A 431 -10.80 -12.80 -11.43
N ARG A 432 -10.76 -13.68 -10.40
CA ARG A 432 -9.76 -13.61 -9.32
C ARG A 432 -8.35 -13.71 -9.88
N ALA A 433 -8.09 -14.67 -10.76
CA ALA A 433 -6.78 -14.84 -11.40
C ALA A 433 -6.30 -13.56 -12.08
N GLY A 434 -7.18 -12.86 -12.80
CA GLY A 434 -6.85 -11.58 -13.43
C GLY A 434 -6.57 -10.47 -12.41
N LEU A 435 -7.41 -10.32 -11.38
CA LEU A 435 -7.23 -9.31 -10.34
C LEU A 435 -5.94 -9.49 -9.53
N GLU A 436 -5.49 -10.74 -9.34
CA GLU A 436 -4.24 -11.07 -8.66
C GLU A 436 -2.98 -10.85 -9.53
N LYS A 437 -3.13 -10.44 -10.79
CA LYS A 437 -2.02 -10.04 -11.68
C LYS A 437 -1.97 -8.55 -11.97
N LEU A 438 -3.02 -7.79 -11.66
CA LEU A 438 -3.17 -6.39 -12.07
C LEU A 438 -3.03 -5.42 -10.88
N GLY A 439 -1.92 -4.66 -10.87
CA GLY A 439 -1.65 -3.65 -9.84
C GLY A 439 -2.62 -2.45 -9.88
N GLY A 440 -3.08 -2.07 -11.07
CA GLY A 440 -4.03 -0.97 -11.26
C GLY A 440 -5.49 -1.31 -10.89
N ARG A 441 -6.40 -0.33 -10.96
CA ARG A 441 -7.84 -0.56 -10.77
C ARG A 441 -8.46 -1.13 -12.04
N ALA A 442 -8.63 -2.44 -12.08
CA ALA A 442 -9.37 -3.13 -13.14
C ALA A 442 -10.89 -2.89 -13.06
N VAL A 443 -11.58 -3.14 -14.18
CA VAL A 443 -13.04 -3.21 -14.25
C VAL A 443 -13.44 -4.66 -14.50
N ILE A 444 -14.42 -5.18 -13.77
CA ILE A 444 -14.94 -6.53 -13.99
C ILE A 444 -16.16 -6.44 -14.92
N ASN A 445 -16.09 -7.17 -16.03
CA ASN A 445 -17.15 -7.42 -16.98
C ASN A 445 -17.58 -8.89 -16.82
N SER A 446 -18.69 -9.21 -16.18
CA SER A 446 -19.72 -8.30 -15.64
C SER A 446 -20.39 -8.88 -14.39
N VAL A 447 -21.32 -8.11 -13.84
CA VAL A 447 -22.30 -8.57 -12.86
C VAL A 447 -23.73 -8.39 -13.41
N ASN A 448 -24.64 -9.25 -12.98
CA ASN A 448 -26.07 -9.19 -13.28
C ASN A 448 -26.86 -10.00 -12.23
N TYR A 449 -28.19 -9.97 -12.29
CA TYR A 449 -29.08 -10.70 -11.40
C TYR A 449 -29.66 -11.99 -12.01
N GLU A 450 -29.04 -12.54 -13.05
CA GLU A 450 -29.53 -13.76 -13.72
C GLU A 450 -29.69 -14.96 -12.76
N ASP A 451 -28.78 -15.07 -11.77
CA ASP A 451 -28.83 -16.08 -10.70
C ASP A 451 -29.44 -15.55 -9.37
N GLY A 452 -30.09 -14.39 -9.42
CA GLY A 452 -30.63 -13.65 -8.26
C GLY A 452 -29.60 -12.88 -7.41
N ASP A 453 -30.05 -12.32 -6.30
CA ASP A 453 -29.28 -11.45 -5.39
C ASP A 453 -28.83 -12.13 -4.08
N GLY A 454 -29.10 -13.43 -3.93
CA GLY A 454 -28.76 -14.20 -2.73
C GLY A 454 -27.25 -14.33 -2.48
N PRO A 455 -26.82 -14.71 -1.26
CA PRO A 455 -25.40 -14.73 -0.86
C PRO A 455 -24.52 -15.72 -1.64
N GLN A 456 -25.14 -16.66 -2.36
CA GLN A 456 -24.44 -17.65 -3.19
C GLN A 456 -24.48 -17.31 -4.68
N SER A 457 -25.18 -16.25 -5.07
CA SER A 457 -25.27 -15.83 -6.47
C SER A 457 -23.92 -15.36 -6.99
N ARG A 458 -23.79 -15.36 -8.32
CA ARG A 458 -22.62 -14.79 -8.98
C ARG A 458 -22.46 -13.32 -8.63
N PHE A 459 -23.55 -12.55 -8.57
CA PHE A 459 -23.54 -11.15 -8.15
C PHE A 459 -22.85 -10.96 -6.79
N ALA A 460 -23.28 -11.70 -5.76
CA ALA A 460 -22.71 -11.58 -4.41
C ALA A 460 -21.22 -11.95 -4.37
N LYS A 461 -20.81 -13.00 -5.09
CA LYS A 461 -19.42 -13.46 -5.14
C LYS A 461 -18.50 -12.48 -5.88
N VAL A 462 -18.93 -11.98 -7.04
CA VAL A 462 -18.15 -11.04 -7.85
C VAL A 462 -18.08 -9.66 -7.19
N THR A 463 -19.16 -9.18 -6.57
CA THR A 463 -19.14 -7.90 -5.83
C THR A 463 -18.26 -7.97 -4.58
N ALA A 464 -18.24 -9.10 -3.86
CA ALA A 464 -17.30 -9.32 -2.77
C ALA A 464 -15.85 -9.28 -3.25
N LEU A 465 -15.56 -9.92 -4.38
CA LEU A 465 -14.24 -9.90 -5.01
C LEU A 465 -13.84 -8.49 -5.48
N ALA A 466 -14.78 -7.75 -6.08
CA ALA A 466 -14.56 -6.37 -6.50
C ALA A 466 -14.24 -5.46 -5.31
N ARG A 467 -14.94 -5.65 -4.18
CA ARG A 467 -14.68 -4.92 -2.94
C ARG A 467 -13.31 -5.28 -2.35
N GLU A 468 -12.94 -6.56 -2.33
CA GLU A 468 -11.65 -7.02 -1.82
C GLU A 468 -10.48 -6.42 -2.62
N HIS A 469 -10.57 -6.40 -3.95
CA HIS A 469 -9.49 -5.94 -4.84
C HIS A 469 -9.60 -4.48 -5.31
N GLY A 470 -10.62 -3.74 -4.85
CA GLY A 470 -10.86 -2.34 -5.22
C GLY A 470 -11.29 -2.14 -6.69
N ALA A 471 -11.83 -3.18 -7.34
CA ALA A 471 -12.22 -3.15 -8.74
C ALA A 471 -13.53 -2.39 -8.98
N ALA A 472 -13.71 -1.88 -10.19
CA ALA A 472 -15.00 -1.36 -10.67
C ALA A 472 -15.81 -2.48 -11.34
N LEU A 473 -17.11 -2.25 -11.57
CA LEU A 473 -18.04 -3.24 -12.11
C LEU A 473 -18.80 -2.68 -13.31
N ILE A 474 -18.98 -3.50 -14.35
CA ILE A 474 -20.01 -3.32 -15.38
C ILE A 474 -21.22 -4.15 -14.97
N ALA A 475 -22.35 -3.48 -14.72
CA ALA A 475 -23.61 -4.13 -14.40
C ALA A 475 -24.47 -4.23 -15.66
N LEU A 476 -24.77 -5.46 -16.09
CA LEU A 476 -25.68 -5.69 -17.20
C LEU A 476 -27.13 -5.56 -16.72
N THR A 477 -28.00 -5.03 -17.57
CA THR A 477 -29.45 -4.95 -17.33
C THR A 477 -30.11 -6.30 -17.64
N ILE A 478 -29.71 -7.32 -16.87
CA ILE A 478 -30.21 -8.69 -16.94
C ILE A 478 -30.58 -9.11 -15.53
N ASP A 479 -31.77 -9.66 -15.37
CA ASP A 479 -32.29 -10.22 -14.12
C ASP A 479 -32.88 -11.62 -14.35
N GLU A 480 -33.58 -12.15 -13.35
CA GLU A 480 -34.21 -13.47 -13.41
C GLU A 480 -35.30 -13.60 -14.48
N GLU A 481 -35.85 -12.48 -14.97
CA GLU A 481 -36.83 -12.45 -16.06
C GLU A 481 -36.17 -12.42 -17.45
N GLY A 482 -34.85 -12.17 -17.49
CA GLY A 482 -34.02 -12.18 -18.69
C GLY A 482 -33.41 -10.81 -19.00
N GLN A 483 -33.08 -10.59 -20.27
CA GLN A 483 -32.50 -9.33 -20.73
C GLN A 483 -33.60 -8.26 -20.90
N ALA A 484 -33.39 -7.09 -20.30
CA ALA A 484 -34.29 -5.94 -20.37
C ALA A 484 -34.42 -5.32 -21.77
#